data_AF-A0A7V5U497-F1
#
_entry.id   AF-A0A7V5U497-F1
#
_cell.length_a   1.000
_cell.length_b   1.000
_cell.length_c   1.000
_cell.angle_alpha   90.00
_cell.angle_beta   90.00
_cell.angle_gamma   90.00
#
_symmetry.space_group_name_H-M   'P 1'
#
loop_
_entity.id
_entity.type
_entity.pdbx_description
1 polymer ?
#
loop_
_entity_poly.entity_id
_entity_poly.type
_entity_poly.pdbx_seq_one_letter_code
_entity_poly.pdbx_strand_id
1 'polypeptide(L)'
;EILLRTFKVYLFVMALVFLGCGFKPIIDNYVLKLSPLALYWVNMISAIVDNATLTAAEISTSMTEAQVRDLLLGLLLSGVMLIPGNIPNIICASKLRIKSREWAKIGIPIGLVLLVVVFVLLIFV
;
A
#
# COMPACT_ATOMS: atom_id res chain seq x y z
N GLU A 1 10.52 -29.08 6.52
CA GLU A 1 9.42 -28.10 6.37
C GLU A 1 9.89 -26.64 6.33
N ILE A 2 10.73 -26.20 7.29
CA ILE A 2 11.21 -24.81 7.38
C ILE A 2 11.96 -24.37 6.11
N LEU A 3 12.91 -25.17 5.60
CA LEU A 3 13.68 -24.84 4.40
C LEU A 3 12.80 -24.51 3.17
N LEU A 4 11.76 -25.31 2.94
CA LEU A 4 10.83 -25.07 1.83
C LEU A 4 10.02 -23.79 2.01
N ARG A 5 9.63 -23.44 3.25
CA ARG A 5 8.92 -22.18 3.54
C ARG A 5 9.84 -20.99 3.31
N THR A 6 11.07 -21.05 3.82
CA THR A 6 12.08 -19.99 3.61
C THR A 6 12.34 -19.77 2.13
N PHE A 7 12.50 -20.85 1.36
CA PHE A 7 12.70 -20.77 -0.09
C PHE A 7 11.52 -20.08 -0.81
N LYS A 8 10.28 -20.39 -0.43
CA LYS A 8 9.09 -19.72 -1.00
C LYS A 8 9.04 -18.23 -0.67
N VAL A 9 9.36 -17.85 0.57
CA VAL A 9 9.43 -16.44 0.98
C VAL A 9 10.53 -15.71 0.21
N TYR A 10 11.70 -16.33 0.04
CA TYR A 10 12.77 -15.77 -0.77
C TYR A 10 12.33 -15.52 -2.22
N LEU A 11 11.72 -16.52 -2.88
CA LEU A 11 11.22 -16.35 -4.25
C LEU A 11 10.15 -15.26 -4.35
N PHE A 12 9.28 -15.13 -3.35
CA PHE A 12 8.29 -14.07 -3.30
C PHE A 12 8.94 -12.68 -3.22
N VAL A 13 9.90 -12.47 -2.31
CA VAL A 13 10.64 -11.21 -2.19
C VAL A 13 11.43 -10.92 -3.47
N MET A 14 12.09 -11.93 -4.04
CA MET A 14 12.81 -11.82 -5.31
C MET A 14 11.89 -11.37 -6.45
N ALA A 15 10.68 -11.94 -6.54
CA ALA A 15 9.70 -11.54 -7.54
C ALA A 15 9.24 -10.09 -7.36
N LEU A 16 9.03 -9.63 -6.12
CA LEU A 16 8.71 -8.23 -5.83
C LEU A 16 9.84 -7.28 -6.25
N VAL A 17 11.10 -7.65 -6.01
CA VAL A 17 12.26 -6.86 -6.47
C VAL A 17 12.28 -6.75 -8.00
N PHE A 18 12.05 -7.86 -8.71
CA PHE A 18 11.98 -7.83 -10.18
C PHE A 18 10.78 -7.04 -10.70
N LEU A 19 9.65 -7.10 -10.01
CA LEU A 19 8.48 -6.28 -10.33
C LEU A 19 8.84 -4.79 -10.26
N GLY A 20 9.48 -4.34 -9.18
CA GLY A 20 9.94 -2.96 -9.05
C GLY A 20 10.90 -2.54 -10.17
N CYS A 21 11.86 -3.41 -10.52
CA CYS A 21 12.75 -3.18 -11.66
C CYS A 21 11.98 -3.05 -12.99
N GLY A 22 10.97 -3.89 -13.21
CA GLY A 22 10.14 -3.86 -14.41
C GLY A 22 9.26 -2.61 -14.51
N PHE A 23 8.84 -2.05 -13.37
CA PHE A 23 8.01 -0.84 -13.32
C PHE A 23 8.81 0.46 -13.37
N LYS A 24 10.15 0.40 -13.28
CA LYS A 24 11.04 1.56 -13.29
C LYS A 24 10.76 2.58 -14.43
N PRO A 25 10.50 2.18 -15.68
CA PRO A 25 10.15 3.13 -16.74
C PRO A 25 8.85 3.91 -16.45
N ILE A 26 7.86 3.27 -15.81
CA ILE A 26 6.60 3.92 -15.44
C ILE A 26 6.84 4.86 -14.25
N ILE A 27 7.59 4.42 -13.25
CA ILE A 27 7.92 5.24 -12.07
C ILE A 27 8.64 6.51 -12.48
N ASP A 28 9.72 6.37 -13.25
CA ASP A 28 10.60 7.48 -13.60
C ASP A 28 9.88 8.52 -14.49
N ASN A 29 8.97 8.07 -15.37
CA ASN A 29 8.26 8.96 -16.27
C ASN A 29 7.00 9.60 -15.69
N TYR A 30 6.35 8.96 -14.71
CA TYR A 30 5.05 9.38 -14.19
C TYR A 30 5.07 9.61 -12.67
N VAL A 31 5.41 8.58 -11.88
CA VAL A 31 5.28 8.61 -10.42
C VAL A 31 6.23 9.63 -9.78
N LEU A 32 7.48 9.72 -10.23
CA LEU A 32 8.45 10.69 -9.69
C LEU A 32 8.05 12.16 -9.91
N LYS A 33 7.21 12.43 -10.91
CA LYS A 33 6.73 13.79 -11.23
C LYS A 33 5.53 14.21 -10.38
N LEU A 34 4.93 13.27 -9.64
CA LEU A 34 3.83 13.56 -8.74
C LEU A 34 4.35 14.25 -7.47
N SER A 35 3.57 15.22 -6.99
CA SER A 35 3.83 15.83 -5.68
C SER A 35 3.62 14.80 -4.56
N PRO A 36 4.28 14.96 -3.40
CA PRO A 36 4.06 14.11 -2.23
C PRO A 36 2.57 13.94 -1.87
N LEU A 37 1.83 15.04 -1.88
CA LEU A 37 0.39 15.05 -1.62
C LEU A 37 -0.43 14.30 -2.68
N ALA A 38 0.00 14.31 -3.95
CA ALA A 38 -0.66 13.51 -4.98
C ALA A 38 -0.38 12.01 -4.76
N LEU A 39 0.86 11.63 -4.42
CA LEU A 39 1.21 10.24 -4.10
C LEU A 39 0.41 9.70 -2.92
N TYR A 40 0.18 10.52 -1.91
CA TYR A 40 -0.67 10.21 -0.76
C TYR A 40 -2.07 9.74 -1.18
N TRP A 41 -2.74 10.49 -2.05
CA TRP A 41 -4.10 10.19 -2.49
C TRP A 41 -4.18 9.09 -3.55
N VAL A 42 -3.25 9.07 -4.50
CA VAL A 42 -3.20 8.02 -5.54
C VAL A 42 -3.06 6.64 -4.89
N ASN A 43 -2.34 6.54 -3.77
CA ASN A 43 -2.18 5.31 -3.03
C ASN A 43 -3.45 4.78 -2.33
N MET A 44 -4.60 5.46 -2.45
CA MET A 44 -5.90 4.83 -2.17
C MET A 44 -6.17 3.58 -3.02
N ILE A 45 -5.51 3.45 -4.18
CA ILE A 45 -5.58 2.24 -5.02
C ILE A 45 -5.14 0.99 -4.23
N SER A 46 -4.29 1.15 -3.21
CA SER A 46 -3.84 0.08 -2.32
C SER A 46 -4.94 -0.50 -1.43
N ALA A 47 -6.10 0.15 -1.34
CA ALA A 47 -7.26 -0.49 -0.75
C ALA A 47 -7.70 -1.73 -1.55
N ILE A 48 -7.48 -1.75 -2.87
CA ILE A 48 -7.92 -2.85 -3.74
C ILE A 48 -6.75 -3.77 -4.10
N VAL A 49 -5.56 -3.18 -4.30
CA VAL A 49 -4.33 -3.89 -4.69
C VAL A 49 -3.48 -4.19 -3.46
N ASP A 50 -2.68 -5.25 -3.51
CA ASP A 50 -1.79 -5.62 -2.40
C ASP A 50 -0.72 -4.55 -2.10
N ASN A 51 -0.66 -4.12 -0.83
CA ASN A 51 0.22 -3.06 -0.36
C ASN A 51 1.69 -3.38 -0.61
N ALA A 52 2.14 -4.62 -0.40
CA ALA A 52 3.53 -5.00 -0.60
C ALA A 52 3.91 -4.93 -2.09
N THR A 53 2.98 -5.34 -2.96
CA THR A 53 3.13 -5.25 -4.42
C THR A 53 3.23 -3.79 -4.88
N LEU A 54 2.33 -2.90 -4.45
CA LEU A 54 2.40 -1.48 -4.81
C LEU A 54 3.65 -0.80 -4.25
N THR A 55 4.03 -1.10 -3.00
CA THR A 55 5.26 -0.59 -2.40
C THR A 55 6.47 -0.94 -3.27
N ALA A 56 6.57 -2.21 -3.69
CA ALA A 56 7.65 -2.66 -4.55
C ALA A 56 7.61 -2.02 -5.95
N ALA A 57 6.42 -1.72 -6.46
CA ALA A 57 6.21 -1.14 -7.79
C ALA A 57 6.32 0.39 -7.84
N GLU A 58 6.20 1.11 -6.72
CA GLU A 58 6.19 2.58 -6.70
C GLU A 58 7.43 3.19 -6.03
N ILE A 59 8.01 2.54 -5.00
CA ILE A 59 9.15 3.11 -4.28
C ILE A 59 10.41 3.09 -5.16
N SER A 60 11.08 4.24 -5.24
CA SER A 60 12.34 4.40 -5.96
C SER A 60 13.35 5.18 -5.13
N THR A 61 14.64 4.90 -5.33
CA THR A 61 15.76 5.59 -4.68
C THR A 61 15.87 7.06 -5.09
N SER A 62 15.21 7.46 -6.18
CA SER A 62 15.20 8.83 -6.69
C SER A 62 14.13 9.71 -6.04
N MET A 63 13.29 9.16 -5.16
CA MET A 63 12.24 9.90 -4.46
C MET A 63 12.82 10.77 -3.34
N THR A 64 12.21 11.92 -3.14
CA THR A 64 12.48 12.77 -1.96
C THR A 64 11.92 12.14 -0.70
N GLU A 65 12.44 12.52 0.47
CA GLU A 65 11.94 12.05 1.77
C GLU A 65 10.44 12.32 1.93
N ALA A 66 9.97 13.50 1.51
CA ALA A 66 8.55 13.85 1.54
C ALA A 66 7.70 12.93 0.65
N GLN A 67 8.18 12.60 -0.56
CA GLN A 67 7.48 11.66 -1.45
C GLN A 67 7.37 10.27 -0.84
N VAL A 68 8.45 9.74 -0.25
CA VAL A 68 8.44 8.43 0.41
C VAL A 68 7.50 8.44 1.62
N ARG A 69 7.59 9.46 2.47
CA ARG A 69 6.75 9.61 3.66
C ARG A 69 5.27 9.63 3.30
N ASP A 70 4.87 10.51 2.38
CA ASP A 70 3.47 10.72 2.05
C ASP A 70 2.90 9.54 1.26
N LEU A 71 3.70 8.91 0.39
CA LEU A 71 3.36 7.64 -0.28
C LEU A 71 3.08 6.53 0.73
N LEU A 72 3.98 6.32 1.70
CA LEU A 72 3.84 5.28 2.71
C LEU A 72 2.64 5.51 3.62
N LEU A 73 2.36 6.77 3.99
CA LEU A 73 1.18 7.12 4.76
C LEU A 73 -0.10 6.82 3.96
N GLY A 74 -0.13 7.16 2.67
CA GLY A 74 -1.24 6.82 1.78
C GLY A 74 -1.51 5.31 1.72
N LEU A 75 -0.48 4.50 1.49
CA LEU A 75 -0.55 3.03 1.45
C LEU A 75 -1.05 2.44 2.78
N LEU A 76 -0.51 2.92 3.90
CA LEU A 76 -0.82 2.38 5.22
C LEU A 76 -2.28 2.64 5.61
N LEU A 77 -2.74 3.88 5.41
CA LEU A 77 -4.10 4.28 5.79
C LEU A 77 -5.16 3.66 4.88
N SER A 78 -4.87 3.59 3.58
CA SER A 78 -5.75 2.97 2.59
C SER A 78 -5.88 1.46 2.80
N GLY A 79 -4.85 0.81 3.31
CA GLY A 79 -4.86 -0.62 3.65
C GLY A 79 -5.85 -1.03 4.74
N VAL A 80 -6.48 -0.10 5.46
CA VAL A 80 -7.54 -0.39 6.45
C VAL A 80 -8.90 -0.62 5.77
N MET A 81 -9.10 -0.08 4.57
CA MET A 81 -10.44 0.09 3.97
C MET A 81 -11.11 -1.23 3.56
N LEU A 82 -10.34 -2.16 3.02
CA LEU A 82 -10.84 -3.40 2.43
C LEU A 82 -10.03 -4.60 2.91
N ILE A 83 -10.63 -5.79 2.78
CA ILE A 83 -9.99 -7.07 3.11
C ILE A 83 -8.88 -7.44 2.11
N PRO A 84 -9.12 -7.47 0.78
CA PRO A 84 -8.06 -7.79 -0.17
C PRO A 84 -6.94 -6.74 -0.09
N GLY A 85 -5.71 -7.22 -0.20
CA GLY A 85 -4.52 -6.36 -0.27
C GLY A 85 -3.82 -6.07 1.06
N ASN A 86 -4.34 -6.57 2.19
CA ASN A 86 -3.71 -6.46 3.50
C ASN A 86 -3.77 -7.80 4.26
N ILE A 87 -2.60 -8.39 4.55
CA ILE A 87 -2.48 -9.71 5.20
C ILE A 87 -3.23 -9.76 6.55
N PRO A 88 -3.01 -8.82 7.50
CA PRO A 88 -3.82 -8.73 8.71
C PRO A 88 -5.33 -8.78 8.48
N ASN A 89 -5.87 -8.01 7.52
CA ASN A 89 -7.30 -7.99 7.25
C ASN A 89 -7.79 -9.35 6.72
N ILE A 90 -7.02 -10.00 5.85
CA ILE A 90 -7.32 -11.34 5.33
C ILE A 90 -7.38 -12.38 6.47
N ILE A 91 -6.41 -12.35 7.39
CA ILE A 91 -6.36 -13.27 8.53
C ILE A 91 -7.55 -13.01 9.47
N CYS A 92 -7.81 -11.76 9.83
CA CYS A 92 -8.91 -11.39 10.72
C CYS A 92 -10.27 -11.77 10.12
N ALA A 93 -10.51 -11.46 8.84
CA ALA A 93 -11.74 -11.81 8.15
C ALA A 93 -11.95 -13.32 8.06
N SER A 94 -10.89 -14.10 7.80
CA SER A 94 -10.94 -15.56 7.77
C SER A 94 -11.28 -16.15 9.14
N LYS A 95 -10.65 -15.63 10.21
CA LYS A 95 -10.85 -16.11 11.59
C LYS A 95 -12.21 -15.72 12.16
N LEU A 96 -12.67 -14.49 11.92
CA LEU A 96 -13.94 -13.96 12.41
C LEU A 96 -15.12 -14.23 11.46
N ARG A 97 -14.87 -14.81 10.28
CA ARG A 97 -15.86 -15.10 9.22
C ARG A 97 -16.66 -13.88 8.78
N ILE A 98 -15.99 -12.73 8.68
CA ILE A 98 -16.59 -11.46 8.23
C ILE A 98 -16.59 -11.42 6.71
N LYS A 99 -17.72 -11.06 6.09
CA LYS A 99 -17.80 -10.89 4.63
C LYS A 99 -17.15 -9.57 4.19
N SER A 100 -16.58 -9.52 2.98
CA SER A 100 -15.95 -8.30 2.44
C SER A 100 -16.86 -7.08 2.45
N ARG A 101 -18.16 -7.26 2.21
CA ARG A 101 -19.14 -6.17 2.26
C ARG A 101 -19.37 -5.64 3.68
N GLU A 102 -19.31 -6.49 4.70
CA GLU A 102 -19.49 -6.09 6.09
C GLU A 102 -18.26 -5.31 6.57
N TRP A 103 -17.07 -5.79 6.23
CA TRP A 103 -15.83 -5.07 6.50
C TRP A 103 -15.83 -3.70 5.82
N ALA A 104 -16.13 -3.64 4.52
CA ALA A 104 -16.08 -2.42 3.74
C ALA A 104 -16.99 -1.31 4.30
N LYS A 105 -18.15 -1.67 4.88
CA LYS A 105 -19.05 -0.70 5.53
C LYS A 105 -18.43 0.05 6.71
N ILE A 106 -17.43 -0.54 7.35
CA ILE A 106 -16.75 0.02 8.52
C ILE A 106 -15.35 0.53 8.11
N GLY A 107 -14.59 -0.30 7.39
CA GLY A 107 -13.23 -0.02 6.95
C GLY A 107 -13.14 1.19 6.03
N ILE A 108 -14.01 1.32 5.02
CA ILE A 108 -13.95 2.46 4.08
C ILE A 108 -14.19 3.79 4.82
N PRO A 109 -15.25 3.98 5.62
CA PRO A 109 -15.43 5.23 6.36
C PRO A 109 -14.26 5.54 7.31
N ILE A 110 -13.76 4.54 8.05
CA ILE A 110 -12.64 4.75 8.97
C ILE A 110 -11.38 5.16 8.20
N GLY A 111 -11.03 4.43 7.14
CA GLY A 111 -9.87 4.72 6.31
C GLY A 111 -9.95 6.11 5.67
N LEU A 112 -11.12 6.52 5.18
CA LEU A 112 -11.32 7.85 4.60
C LEU A 112 -11.18 8.97 5.64
N VAL A 113 -11.75 8.79 6.83
CA VAL A 113 -11.59 9.76 7.93
C VAL A 113 -10.12 9.89 8.31
N LEU A 114 -9.41 8.77 8.47
CA LEU A 114 -7.98 8.79 8.78
C LEU A 114 -7.16 9.45 7.66
N LEU A 115 -7.47 9.17 6.40
CA LEU A 115 -6.81 9.83 5.27
C LEU A 115 -7.02 11.34 5.29
N VAL A 116 -8.25 11.81 5.47
CA VAL A 116 -8.52 13.25 5.50
C VAL A 116 -7.81 13.91 6.69
N VAL A 117 -7.87 13.31 7.88
CA VAL A 117 -7.23 13.86 9.08
C VAL A 117 -5.72 13.96 8.90
N VAL A 118 -5.07 12.89 8.43
CA VAL A 118 -3.63 12.88 8.22
C VAL A 118 -3.23 13.82 7.08
N PHE A 119 -4.01 13.91 6.00
CA PHE A 119 -3.78 14.89 4.94
C PHE A 119 -3.80 16.33 5.46
N VAL A 120 -4.78 16.67 6.30
CA VAL A 120 -4.87 18.00 6.93
C VAL A 120 -3.63 18.25 7.78
N LEU A 121 -3.18 17.28 8.59
CA LEU A 121 -1.95 17.40 9.38
C LEU A 121 -0.70 17.60 8.50
N LEU A 122 -0.59 16.89 7.37
CA LEU A 122 0.54 17.04 6.44
C LEU A 122 0.62 18.42 5.79
N ILE A 123 -0.51 19.15 5.70
CA ILE A 123 -0.52 20.52 5.17
C ILE A 123 0.02 21.52 6.19
N PHE A 124 -0.19 21.26 7.48
CA PHE A 124 0.15 22.19 8.57
C PHE A 124 1.50 21.93 9.24
N VAL A 125 2.16 20.81 8.92
CA VAL A 125 3.48 20.41 9.44
C VAL A 125 4.52 20.54 8.33
#